data_AF-A0A8S0FIM3-F1
#
_entry.id   AF-A0A8S0FIM3-F1
#
_cell.length_a   1.000
_cell.length_b   1.000
_cell.length_c   1.000
_cell.angle_alpha   90.00
_cell.angle_beta   90.00
_cell.angle_gamma   90.00
#
_symmetry.space_group_name_H-M   'P 1'
#
loop_
_entity.id
_entity.type
_entity.pdbx_description
1 polymer ?
#
loop_
_entity_poly.entity_id
_entity_poly.type
_entity_poly.pdbx_seq_one_letter_code
_entity_poly.pdbx_strand_id
1 'polypeptide(L)' 'MTSRRPPGPLELQIKVACYMAVLKWEPRVTLSSVTTARSFDGRMTVTLTGQHNDTGQPLSLTIPVS' A
#
# COMPACT_ATOMS: atom_id res chain seq x y z
N MET A 1 -12.10 -18.17 6.34
CA MET A 1 -11.46 -18.33 5.02
C MET A 1 -11.63 -17.01 4.27
N THR A 2 -10.63 -16.12 4.33
CA THR A 2 -10.70 -14.81 3.67
C THR A 2 -10.50 -15.01 2.16
N SER A 3 -11.59 -14.81 1.40
CA SER A 3 -11.57 -14.87 -0.06
C SER A 3 -10.64 -13.80 -0.60
N ARG A 4 -9.41 -14.17 -1.00
CA ARG A 4 -8.50 -13.30 -1.75
C ARG A 4 -9.02 -13.22 -3.18
N ARG A 5 -9.98 -12.33 -3.42
CA ARG A 5 -10.34 -11.96 -4.79
C ARG A 5 -9.08 -11.36 -5.45
N PRO A 6 -8.73 -11.75 -6.69
CA PRO A 6 -7.65 -11.08 -7.42
C PRO A 6 -7.97 -9.58 -7.56
N PRO A 7 -6.97 -8.70 -7.40
CA PRO A 7 -7.19 -7.26 -7.47
C PRO A 7 -7.75 -6.88 -8.84
N GLY A 8 -8.74 -5.99 -8.85
CA GLY A 8 -9.22 -5.42 -10.11
C GLY A 8 -8.14 -4.55 -10.78
N PRO A 9 -8.27 -4.23 -12.09
CA PRO A 9 -7.27 -3.45 -12.82
C PRO A 9 -6.87 -2.13 -12.14
N LEU A 10 -7.86 -1.38 -11.63
CA LEU A 10 -7.63 -0.12 -10.90
C LEU A 10 -6.90 -0.33 -9.56
N GLU A 11 -7.25 -1.40 -8.84
CA GLU A 11 -6.62 -1.71 -7.55
C GLU A 11 -5.14 -2.04 -7.75
N LEU A 12 -4.82 -2.83 -8.77
CA LEU A 12 -3.43 -3.13 -9.12
C LEU A 12 -2.66 -1.87 -9.53
N GLN A 13 -3.25 -1.03 -10.38
CA GLN A 13 -2.64 0.24 -10.81
C GLN A 13 -2.30 1.13 -9.61
N ILE A 14 -3.21 1.23 -8.64
CA ILE A 14 -2.99 2.04 -7.43
C ILE A 14 -1.89 1.44 -6.57
N LYS A 15 -1.88 0.12 -6.36
CA LYS A 15 -0.78 -0.56 -5.62
C LYS A 15 0.57 -0.31 -6.28
N VAL A 16 0.65 -0.45 -7.61
CA VAL A 16 1.88 -0.23 -8.38
C VAL A 16 2.31 1.24 -8.32
N ALA A 17 1.39 2.19 -8.47
CA ALA A 17 1.69 3.61 -8.39
C ALA A 17 2.26 3.99 -7.02
N CYS A 18 1.63 3.52 -5.93
CA CYS A 18 2.12 3.74 -4.57
C CYS A 18 3.51 3.11 -4.37
N TYR A 19 3.69 1.86 -4.79
CA TYR A 19 4.97 1.16 -4.66
C TYR A 19 6.10 1.89 -5.40
N MET A 20 5.87 2.25 -6.66
CA MET A 20 6.86 2.95 -7.49
C MET A 20 7.15 4.36 -6.97
N ALA A 21 6.15 5.07 -6.45
CA ALA A 21 6.35 6.38 -5.85
C ALA A 21 7.26 6.29 -4.61
N VAL A 22 7.00 5.33 -3.71
CA VAL A 22 7.85 5.12 -2.52
C VAL A 22 9.25 4.69 -2.95
N LEU A 23 9.39 3.78 -3.90
CA LEU A 23 10.70 3.35 -4.39
C LEU A 23 11.51 4.52 -4.98
N LYS A 24 10.83 5.44 -5.69
CA LYS A 24 11.48 6.58 -6.34
C LYS A 24 11.86 7.69 -5.37
N TRP A 25 11.01 7.98 -4.39
CA TRP A 25 11.14 9.18 -3.55
C TRP A 25 11.55 8.89 -2.11
N GLU A 26 11.38 7.67 -1.63
CA GLU A 26 11.69 7.25 -0.25
C GLU A 26 12.55 5.97 -0.23
N PRO A 27 13.76 5.99 -0.80
CA PRO A 27 14.64 4.81 -0.88
C PRO A 27 15.12 4.32 0.49
N ARG A 28 14.91 5.11 1.55
CA ARG A 28 15.24 4.75 2.94
C ARG A 28 14.26 3.75 3.53
N VAL A 29 13.12 3.50 2.88
CA VAL A 29 12.08 2.60 3.36
C VAL A 29 11.95 1.42 2.39
N THR A 30 11.94 0.20 2.93
CA THR A 30 11.56 -0.99 2.17
C THR A 30 10.12 -1.35 2.50
N LEU A 31 9.25 -1.34 1.48
CA LEU A 31 7.88 -1.80 1.61
C LEU A 31 7.83 -3.33 1.65
N SER A 32 7.10 -3.87 2.61
CA SER A 32 6.83 -5.31 2.76
C SER A 32 5.43 -5.67 2.26
N SER A 33 4.46 -4.76 2.36
CA SER A 33 3.09 -5.01 1.88
C SER A 33 2.40 -3.73 1.43
N VAL A 34 1.56 -3.85 0.41
CA VAL A 34 0.64 -2.83 -0.06
C VAL A 34 -0.75 -3.45 -0.16
N THR A 35 -1.65 -3.04 0.73
CA THR A 35 -3.03 -3.52 0.76
C THR A 35 -4.00 -2.39 0.49
N THR A 36 -5.15 -2.76 -0.06
CA THR A 36 -6.23 -1.83 -0.41
C THR A 36 -7.51 -2.34 0.21
N ALA A 37 -8.23 -1.46 0.89
CA ALA A 37 -9.56 -1.72 1.43
C ALA A 37 -10.55 -0.79 0.73
N ARG A 38 -11.65 -1.35 0.23
CA ARG A 38 -12.78 -0.56 -0.26
C ARG A 38 -13.90 -0.64 0.76
N SER A 39 -14.35 0.53 1.19
CA SER A 39 -15.52 0.69 2.03
C SER A 39 -16.79 0.67 1.17
N PHE A 40 -17.91 0.35 1.80
CA PHE A 40 -19.21 0.26 1.11
C PHE A 40 -19.71 1.62 0.60
N ASP A 41 -19.21 2.72 1.17
CA ASP A 41 -19.45 4.10 0.75
C ASP A 41 -18.62 4.52 -0.48
N GLY A 42 -17.92 3.56 -1.13
CA GLY A 42 -17.10 3.81 -2.32
C GLY A 42 -15.72 4.38 -2.02
N ARG A 43 -15.40 4.67 -0.75
CA ARG A 43 -14.05 5.11 -0.38
C ARG A 43 -13.06 3.97 -0.48
N MET A 44 -11.84 4.29 -0.88
CA MET A 44 -10.75 3.33 -0.87
C MET A 44 -9.61 3.82 0.00
N THR A 45 -9.00 2.89 0.73
CA THR A 45 -7.87 3.18 1.59
C THR A 45 -6.72 2.25 1.20
N VAL A 46 -5.52 2.80 1.08
CA VAL A 46 -4.29 2.04 0.83
C VAL A 46 -3.51 1.99 2.13
N THR A 47 -3.16 0.80 2.59
CA THR A 47 -2.24 0.62 3.72
C THR A 47 -0.91 0.10 3.20
N LEU A 48 0.14 0.86 3.50
CA LEU A 48 1.53 0.55 3.20
C LEU A 48 2.19 0.09 4.50
N THR A 49 2.80 -1.09 4.48
CA THR A 49 3.64 -1.53 5.59
C THR A 49 5.04 -1.85 5.10
N GLY A 50 6.02 -1.59 5.94
CA GLY A 50 7.42 -1.74 5.61
C GLY A 50 8.32 -1.50 6.80
N GLN A 51 9.59 -1.31 6.54
CA GLN A 51 10.60 -1.02 7.55
C GLN A 51 11.54 0.07 7.04
N HIS A 52 12.05 0.88 7.95
CA HIS A 52 13.15 1.80 7.64
C HIS A 52 14.46 1.00 7.51
N ASN A 53 15.22 1.23 6.44
CA ASN A 53 16.36 0.39 6.07
C ASN A 53 17.52 0.51 7.06
N ASP A 54 17.76 1.71 7.59
CA ASP A 54 18.89 1.95 8.50
C ASP A 54 18.65 1.45 9.93
N THR A 55 17.40 1.51 10.40
CA THR A 55 17.05 1.23 11.80
C THR A 55 16.28 -0.07 11.97
N GLY A 56 15.79 -0.65 10.88
CA GLY A 56 14.89 -1.82 10.91
C GLY A 56 13.55 -1.54 11.59
N GLN A 57 13.17 -0.27 11.75
CA GLN A 57 11.99 0.10 12.51
C GLN A 57 10.72 -0.04 11.65
N PRO A 58 9.64 -0.64 12.18
CA PRO A 58 8.42 -0.87 11.42
C PRO A 58 7.70 0.44 11.10
N LEU A 59 7.25 0.53 9.85
CA LEU A 59 6.41 1.61 9.36
C LEU A 59 5.06 1.04 8.93
N SER A 60 3.99 1.77 9.27
CA SER A 60 2.64 1.55 8.76
C SER A 60 2.02 2.90 8.42
N LEU A 61 1.60 3.06 7.17
CA LEU A 61 0.98 4.28 6.68
C LEU A 61 -0.34 3.95 5.98
N THR A 62 -1.40 4.65 6.34
CA THR A 62 -2.74 4.46 5.78
C THR A 62 -3.17 5.72 5.06
N ILE A 63 -3.43 5.62 3.75
CA ILE A 63 -3.73 6.73 2.86
C ILE A 63 -5.15 6.58 2.29
N PRO A 64 -6.06 7.53 2.52
CA PRO A 64 -7.35 7.56 1.84
C PRO A 64 -7.18 7.98 0.38
N VAL A 65 -7.85 7.27 -0.52
CA VAL A 65 -7.95 7.56 -1.96
C VAL A 65 -9.38 8.06 -2.19
N SER A 66 -9.53 9.38 -2.12
CA SER A 66 -10.78 10.13 -2.31
C SER A 66 -11.13 10.33 -3.77
#